data_AF-A0A2X0QMG8-F1
#
_entry.id   AF-A0A2X0QMG8-F1
#
_cell.length_a   1.000
_cell.length_b   1.000
_cell.length_c   1.000
_cell.angle_alpha   90.00
_cell.angle_beta   90.00
_cell.angle_gamma   90.00
#
_symmetry.space_group_name_H-M   'P 1'
#
loop_
_entity.id
_entity.type
_entity.pdbx_description
1 polymer ?
#
loop_
_entity_poly.entity_id
_entity_poly.type
_entity_poly.pdbx_seq_one_letter_code
_entity_poly.pdbx_strand_id
1 'polypeptide(L)'
;MDLLLNNKNYKKLVLLNYLAKHPLNNNLKDISIKLNLSITTTKRIILDLNNDLVTHFSEDIYINMNINSVSLINSNSHYLSIDLIELLSMFYLKD
;
A
#
# COMPACT_ATOMS: atom_id res chain seq x y z
N MET A 1 -15.92 -3.93 16.80
CA MET A 1 -14.62 -3.45 16.30
C MET A 1 -14.02 -4.39 15.25
N ASP A 2 -14.32 -5.70 15.29
CA ASP A 2 -13.75 -6.72 14.40
C ASP A 2 -14.21 -6.70 12.93
N LEU A 3 -15.33 -6.04 12.63
CA LEU A 3 -15.85 -5.91 11.26
C LEU A 3 -14.93 -5.07 10.35
N LEU A 4 -14.23 -4.07 10.92
CA LEU A 4 -13.24 -3.27 10.18
C LEU A 4 -11.96 -4.06 9.88
N LEU A 5 -11.56 -4.96 10.79
CA LEU A 5 -10.36 -5.79 10.63
C LEU A 5 -10.48 -6.82 9.50
N ASN A 6 -11.70 -7.22 9.10
CA ASN A 6 -11.93 -8.11 7.96
C ASN A 6 -12.15 -7.39 6.64
N ASN A 7 -12.20 -6.06 6.63
CA ASN A 7 -12.40 -5.30 5.40
C ASN A 7 -11.09 -5.23 4.60
N LYS A 8 -11.10 -5.74 3.37
CA LYS A 8 -9.96 -5.71 2.44
C LYS A 8 -9.46 -4.28 2.20
N ASN A 9 -10.36 -3.31 2.11
CA ASN A 9 -10.01 -1.89 1.91
C ASN A 9 -9.34 -1.29 3.13
N TYR A 10 -9.77 -1.66 4.34
CA TYR A 10 -9.09 -1.22 5.57
C TYR A 10 -7.64 -1.73 5.63
N LYS A 11 -7.40 -3.00 5.27
CA LYS A 11 -6.02 -3.55 5.23
C LYS A 11 -5.14 -2.86 4.20
N LYS A 12 -5.69 -2.55 3.02
CA LYS A 12 -5.01 -1.77 1.98
C LYS A 12 -4.67 -0.36 2.49
N LEU A 13 -5.59 0.30 3.18
CA LEU A 13 -5.40 1.62 3.78
C LEU A 13 -4.27 1.62 4.83
N VAL A 14 -4.28 0.65 5.73
CA VAL A 14 -3.23 0.49 6.76
C VAL A 14 -1.87 0.25 6.12
N LEU A 15 -1.81 -0.62 5.10
CA LEU A 15 -0.59 -0.90 4.34
C LEU A 15 -0.08 0.36 3.63
N LEU A 16 -0.96 1.11 2.95
CA LEU A 16 -0.59 2.31 2.24
C LEU A 16 -0.05 3.39 3.18
N ASN A 17 -0.72 3.60 4.32
CA ASN A 17 -0.24 4.54 5.35
C ASN A 17 1.13 4.14 5.91
N TYR A 18 1.36 2.84 6.10
CA TYR A 18 2.66 2.34 6.54
C TYR A 18 3.75 2.61 5.49
N LEU A 19 3.50 2.25 4.23
CA LEU A 19 4.44 2.45 3.13
C LEU A 19 4.67 3.94 2.82
N ALA A 20 3.68 4.80 2.96
CA ALA A 20 3.87 6.23 2.75
C ALA A 20 4.79 6.87 3.80
N LYS A 21 4.80 6.35 5.04
CA LYS A 21 5.72 6.79 6.10
C LYS A 21 7.12 6.20 5.95
N HIS A 22 7.21 4.99 5.40
CA HIS A 22 8.45 4.26 5.18
C HIS A 22 8.46 3.78 3.73
N PRO A 23 8.78 4.64 2.73
CA PRO A 23 8.58 4.31 1.32
C PRO A 23 9.55 3.27 0.76
N LEU A 24 10.71 3.06 1.39
CA LEU A 24 11.78 2.26 0.80
C LEU A 24 12.20 1.09 1.70
N ASN A 25 12.48 -0.05 1.06
CA ASN A 25 13.18 -1.19 1.64
C ASN A 25 12.52 -1.83 2.88
N ASN A 26 11.18 -1.88 2.91
CA ASN A 26 10.46 -2.52 4.00
C ASN A 26 10.53 -4.04 3.89
N ASN A 27 10.79 -4.73 5.00
CA ASN A 27 10.75 -6.18 5.02
C ASN A 27 9.32 -6.70 4.94
N LEU A 28 9.05 -7.64 4.04
CA LEU A 28 7.72 -8.24 3.89
C LEU A 28 7.23 -8.96 5.16
N LYS A 29 8.14 -9.55 5.95
CA LYS A 29 7.80 -10.19 7.22
C LYS A 29 7.29 -9.16 8.23
N ASP A 30 7.95 -8.01 8.32
CA ASP A 30 7.58 -6.94 9.25
C ASP A 30 6.23 -6.35 8.88
N ILE A 31 5.96 -6.15 7.58
CA ILE A 31 4.65 -5.73 7.08
C ILE A 31 3.58 -6.77 7.47
N SER A 32 3.89 -8.07 7.32
CA SER A 32 2.94 -9.14 7.64
C SER A 32 2.59 -9.16 9.12
N ILE A 33 3.59 -8.96 9.99
CA ILE A 33 3.39 -8.82 11.44
C ILE A 33 2.54 -7.58 11.74
N LYS A 34 2.83 -6.45 11.10
CA LYS A 34 2.11 -5.18 11.30
C LYS A 34 0.63 -5.28 10.93
N LEU A 35 0.32 -6.00 9.86
CA LEU A 35 -1.05 -6.22 9.39
C LEU A 35 -1.75 -7.37 10.12
N ASN A 36 -1.03 -8.12 10.96
CA ASN A 36 -1.51 -9.35 11.60
C ASN A 36 -2.03 -10.39 10.57
N LEU A 37 -1.22 -10.67 9.53
CA LEU A 37 -1.57 -11.56 8.43
C LEU A 37 -0.44 -12.55 8.13
N SER A 38 -0.78 -13.66 7.48
CA SER A 38 0.22 -14.54 6.89
C SER A 38 0.93 -13.83 5.73
N ILE A 39 2.20 -14.19 5.49
CA ILE A 39 3.00 -13.63 4.38
C ILE A 39 2.26 -13.77 3.04
N THR A 40 1.61 -14.90 2.80
CA THR A 40 0.84 -15.16 1.58
C THR A 40 -0.33 -14.18 1.43
N THR A 41 -1.07 -13.92 2.50
CA THR A 41 -2.19 -12.97 2.48
C THR A 41 -1.68 -11.54 2.34
N THR A 42 -0.59 -11.18 3.00
CA THR A 42 0.07 -9.88 2.86
C THR A 42 0.48 -9.63 1.41
N LYS A 43 1.11 -10.60 0.74
CA LYS A 43 1.47 -10.48 -0.69
C LYS A 43 0.26 -10.19 -1.57
N ARG A 44 -0.85 -10.91 -1.35
CA ARG A 44 -2.09 -10.67 -2.11
C ARG A 44 -2.60 -9.24 -1.92
N ILE A 45 -2.62 -8.75 -0.68
CA ILE A 45 -3.07 -7.38 -0.39
C ILE A 45 -2.15 -6.34 -1.02
N ILE A 46 -0.83 -6.56 -1.00
CA ILE A 46 0.11 -5.64 -1.65
C ILE A 46 -0.10 -5.63 -3.17
N LEU A 47 -0.29 -6.79 -3.80
CA LEU A 47 -0.58 -6.87 -5.24
C LEU A 47 -1.92 -6.18 -5.57
N ASP A 48 -2.94 -6.43 -4.76
CA ASP A 48 -4.25 -5.79 -4.93
C ASP A 48 -4.16 -4.25 -4.76
N LEU A 49 -3.35 -3.77 -3.81
CA LEU A 49 -3.10 -2.34 -3.61
C LEU A 49 -2.30 -1.74 -4.78
N ASN A 50 -1.28 -2.46 -5.25
CA ASN A 50 -0.47 -2.02 -6.38
C ASN A 50 -1.32 -1.81 -7.64
N ASN A 51 -2.25 -2.74 -7.91
CA ASN A 51 -3.18 -2.61 -9.03
C ASN A 51 -4.10 -1.38 -8.89
N ASP A 52 -4.60 -1.10 -7.68
CA ASP A 52 -5.39 0.10 -7.43
C ASP A 52 -4.57 1.38 -7.69
N LEU A 53 -3.34 1.43 -7.17
CA LEU A 53 -2.44 2.58 -7.33
C LEU A 53 -2.11 2.84 -8.80
N VAL A 54 -1.68 1.80 -9.52
CA VAL A 54 -1.36 1.89 -10.95
C VAL A 54 -2.56 2.38 -11.76
N THR A 55 -3.76 1.89 -11.45
CA THR A 55 -4.99 2.31 -12.13
C THR A 55 -5.34 3.77 -11.84
N HIS A 56 -5.19 4.22 -10.60
CA HIS A 56 -5.57 5.57 -10.19
C HIS A 56 -4.55 6.64 -10.61
N PHE A 57 -3.27 6.31 -10.54
CA PHE A 57 -2.15 7.23 -10.77
C PHE A 57 -1.45 7.00 -12.11
N SER A 58 -2.05 6.23 -13.04
CA SER A 58 -1.48 5.97 -14.37
C SER A 58 -0.01 5.55 -14.32
N GLU A 59 0.32 4.61 -13.41
CA GLU A 59 1.68 4.10 -13.16
C GLU A 59 2.68 5.06 -12.48
N ASP A 60 2.33 6.33 -12.22
CA ASP A 60 3.22 7.27 -11.54
C ASP A 60 3.54 6.86 -10.10
N ILE A 61 2.59 6.18 -9.45
CA ILE A 61 2.74 5.64 -8.09
C ILE A 61 2.48 4.14 -8.14
N TYR A 62 3.45 3.36 -7.69
CA TYR A 62 3.36 1.90 -7.67
C TYR A 62 4.16 1.31 -6.51
N ILE A 63 3.87 0.05 -6.19
CA ILE A 63 4.62 -0.73 -5.20
C ILE A 63 5.55 -1.67 -5.95
N ASN A 64 6.85 -1.49 -5.74
CA ASN A 64 7.85 -2.45 -6.13
C ASN A 64 8.01 -3.51 -5.03
N MET A 65 7.74 -4.76 -5.34
CA MET A 65 7.95 -5.89 -4.42
C MET A 65 9.00 -6.84 -4.99
N ASN A 66 10.09 -6.98 -4.25
CA ASN A 66 11.08 -8.02 -4.44
C ASN A 66 10.93 -9.11 -3.38
N ILE A 67 11.71 -10.20 -3.50
CA ILE A 67 11.65 -11.36 -2.61
C ILE A 67 11.77 -10.97 -1.13
N ASN A 68 12.54 -9.93 -0.82
CA ASN A 68 12.84 -9.51 0.56
C ASN A 68 12.34 -8.11 0.92
N SER A 69 11.98 -7.28 -0.05
CA SER A 69 11.68 -5.87 0.18
C SER A 69 10.42 -5.40 -0.55
N VAL A 70 9.75 -4.45 0.08
CA VAL A 70 8.58 -3.75 -0.46
C VAL A 70 8.85 -2.27 -0.39
N SER A 71 8.74 -1.59 -1.52
CA SER A 71 8.92 -0.15 -1.64
C SER A 71 7.74 0.48 -2.36
N LEU A 72 7.25 1.60 -1.86
CA LEU A 72 6.34 2.49 -2.56
C LEU A 72 7.18 3.47 -3.37
N ILE A 73 7.03 3.42 -4.69
CA ILE A 73 7.78 4.20 -5.65
C ILE A 73 6.88 5.28 -6.22
N ASN A 74 7.43 6.48 -6.33
CA ASN A 74 6.90 7.55 -7.14
C ASN A 74 7.86 7.79 -8.31
N SER A 75 7.49 7.39 -9.51
CA SER A 75 8.30 7.62 -10.73
C SER A 75 8.21 9.05 -11.22
N ASN A 76 7.21 9.81 -10.76
CA ASN A 76 7.05 11.22 -11.05
C ASN A 76 7.76 12.05 -9.96
N SER A 77 9.09 12.15 -10.08
CA SER A 77 10.02 12.76 -9.11
C SER A 77 9.76 14.24 -8.78
N HIS A 78 8.76 14.87 -9.38
CA HIS A 78 8.31 16.22 -9.04
C HIS A 78 7.57 16.29 -7.69
N TYR A 79 7.08 15.16 -7.18
CA TYR A 79 6.45 15.06 -5.87
C TYR A 79 7.44 14.48 -4.86
N LEU A 80 8.20 15.36 -4.19
CA LEU A 80 9.12 15.04 -3.08
C LEU A 80 8.43 14.37 -1.88
N SER A 81 7.11 14.41 -1.84
CA SER A 81 6.25 13.70 -0.91
C SER A 81 5.05 13.18 -1.69
N ILE A 82 4.80 11.88 -1.63
CA ILE A 82 3.52 11.33 -2.09
C ILE A 82 2.44 11.96 -1.19
N ASP A 83 1.54 12.75 -1.76
CA ASP A 83 0.51 13.42 -0.96
C ASP A 83 -0.42 12.36 -0.36
N LEU A 84 -0.36 12.24 0.97
CA LEU A 84 -1.18 11.30 1.71
C LEU A 84 -2.66 11.56 1.46
N ILE A 85 -3.06 12.82 1.22
CA ILE A 85 -4.45 13.21 0.97
C ILE A 85 -4.93 12.62 -0.36
N GLU A 86 -4.11 12.70 -1.40
CA GLU A 86 -4.41 12.15 -2.72
C GLU A 86 -4.48 10.62 -2.67
N LEU A 87 -3.54 9.97 -1.99
CA LEU A 87 -3.56 8.53 -1.71
C LEU A 87 -4.81 8.07 -0.95
N LEU A 88 -5.24 8.84 0.04
CA LEU A 88 -6.42 8.53 0.85
C LEU A 88 -7.71 8.68 0.04
N SER A 89 -7.77 9.66 -0.88
CA SER A 89 -8.95 9.90 -1.72
C SER A 89 -9.36 8.67 -2.55
N MET A 90 -8.41 7.85 -2.98
CA MET A 90 -8.65 6.58 -3.69
C MET A 90 -9.52 5.58 -2.90
N PHE A 91 -9.50 5.65 -1.56
CA PHE A 91 -10.30 4.76 -0.70
C PHE A 91 -11.68 5.32 -0.34
N TYR A 92 -11.87 6.65 -0.38
CA TYR A 92 -13.10 7.31 0.02
C TYR A 92 -14.00 7.73 -1.16
N LEU A 93 -13.49 7.71 -2.40
CA LEU A 93 -14.26 8.09 -3.60
C LEU A 93 -14.94 6.92 -4.32
N LYS A 94 -14.89 5.70 -3.76
CA LYS A 94 -15.49 4.49 -4.36
C LYS A 94 -16.90 4.15 -3.84
N ASP A 95 -17.53 5.04 -3.07
CA ASP A 95 -18.95 4.93 -2.65
C ASP A 95 -19.88 5.76 -3.55
#